data_AF-A0A524GHS6-F1
#
_entry.id   AF-A0A524GHS6-F1
#
_cell.length_a   1.000
_cell.length_b   1.000
_cell.length_c   1.000
_cell.angle_alpha   90.00
_cell.angle_beta   90.00
_cell.angle_gamma   90.00
#
_symmetry.space_group_name_H-M   'P 1'
#
loop_
_entity.id
_entity.type
_entity.pdbx_description
1 polymer ?
#
loop_
_entity_poly.entity_id
_entity_poly.type
_entity_poly.pdbx_seq_one_letter_code
_entity_poly.pdbx_strand_id
1 'polypeptide(L)'
;MSQISTGIGLVSGLDIESIVTQLMQFEARPVANLATRIETMNTEKTAFAQLTAYLLELNMMSDNLFGDSNVFTSRLANSSNSSVLDASAAASTPIGNYAFTVKSLVQSHQIVSRGFSGTDSTPGATTMTIEMGAGSARGATSLDSLNGGAGVAAGSIRVTDRSGFSATVDLSGAITVQNVLDEINSAENISVRASVDGDRIVLTDTTGSTAYDLSVVQVGSATTAADLGLLASVAADVLTGGDIVSVSALTSLDSLNDSRGVRHSYSLPDFRITRRDGTTLDVNISAAEDLGDVMDLINNHADNADGLLEVSVSADGTRLVLTDSTGGPADLVVSGLNGSNAATDLGILGNVAGDTLTGSRIIAALNTVLLTSLNGGSGVPGGSIDITDMTGASATIDLSGAETLSDVLGAINAAALGVTASLNSAGTGLVLTDTSGGSGTLSVAEVDSTTAEALGILGSADSDVLRGGNLQLQSVSERTLFEDLNGGEGVFKGRFRITDRNGASAVVDLSQADDNRVEDVISEINSRGIGIVASINANGDGLLITDTTGGPGELKVVDLDGGTTAGDLNI
;
A
#
# COMPACT_ATOMS: atom_id res chain seq x y z
N MET A 1 59.02 -76.44 -59.10
CA MET A 1 57.76 -76.27 -58.33
C MET A 1 56.88 -75.31 -59.09
N SER A 2 55.69 -75.78 -59.43
CA SER A 2 54.63 -75.06 -60.14
C SER A 2 54.15 -73.87 -59.29
N GLN A 3 54.09 -72.66 -59.86
CA GLN A 3 53.23 -71.60 -59.36
C GLN A 3 52.04 -71.52 -60.30
N ILE A 4 50.89 -71.95 -59.80
CA ILE A 4 49.61 -71.86 -60.50
C ILE A 4 49.15 -70.41 -60.41
N SER A 5 49.11 -69.70 -61.55
CA SER A 5 48.41 -68.42 -61.64
C SER A 5 46.91 -68.69 -61.73
N THR A 6 46.17 -68.26 -60.71
CA THR A 6 44.75 -68.57 -60.51
C THR A 6 43.78 -67.68 -61.29
N GLY A 7 44.28 -66.78 -62.17
CA GLY A 7 43.46 -65.76 -62.85
C GLY A 7 43.04 -66.07 -64.30
N ILE A 8 43.59 -67.11 -64.95
CA ILE A 8 43.30 -67.44 -66.36
C ILE A 8 42.82 -68.89 -66.47
N GLY A 9 41.65 -69.09 -67.09
CA GLY A 9 41.05 -70.42 -67.23
C GLY A 9 41.92 -71.34 -68.09
N LEU A 10 42.38 -72.45 -67.51
CA LEU A 10 43.40 -73.34 -68.08
C LEU A 10 43.06 -74.01 -69.44
N VAL A 11 41.85 -73.85 -69.97
CA VAL A 11 41.43 -74.44 -71.27
C VAL A 11 40.89 -73.41 -72.27
N SER A 12 40.45 -72.22 -71.84
CA SER A 12 39.70 -71.29 -72.70
C SER A 12 40.45 -70.01 -73.09
N GLY A 13 41.59 -69.69 -72.46
CA GLY A 13 42.34 -68.45 -72.73
C GLY A 13 41.60 -67.15 -72.33
N LEU A 14 40.54 -67.25 -71.53
CA LEU A 14 39.76 -66.11 -71.05
C LEU A 14 40.37 -65.54 -69.77
N ASP A 15 40.48 -64.22 -69.71
CA ASP A 15 40.92 -63.45 -68.54
C ASP A 15 39.74 -63.34 -67.55
N ILE A 16 39.70 -64.30 -66.61
CA ILE A 16 38.58 -64.46 -65.69
C ILE A 16 38.59 -63.35 -64.64
N GLU A 17 39.77 -62.87 -64.24
CA GLU A 17 39.90 -61.79 -63.26
C GLU A 17 39.34 -60.46 -63.79
N SER A 18 39.62 -60.13 -65.04
CA SER A 18 39.05 -58.94 -65.71
C SER A 18 37.53 -59.06 -65.90
N ILE A 19 37.03 -60.23 -66.32
CA ILE A 19 35.58 -60.46 -66.50
C ILE A 19 34.84 -60.44 -65.16
N VAL A 20 35.37 -61.07 -64.11
CA VAL A 20 34.79 -61.04 -62.75
C VAL A 20 34.81 -59.62 -62.20
N THR A 21 35.90 -58.87 -62.40
CA THR A 21 35.97 -57.46 -61.96
C THR A 21 34.94 -56.60 -62.69
N GLN A 22 34.76 -56.78 -64.01
CA GLN A 22 33.75 -56.06 -64.79
C GLN A 22 32.31 -56.44 -64.39
N LEU A 23 32.04 -57.71 -64.07
CA LEU A 23 30.75 -58.17 -63.55
C LEU A 23 30.49 -57.65 -62.13
N MET A 24 31.49 -57.67 -61.23
CA MET A 24 31.39 -57.08 -59.89
C MET A 24 31.16 -55.56 -59.97
N GLN A 25 31.81 -54.86 -60.90
CA GLN A 25 31.55 -53.43 -61.14
C GLN A 25 30.12 -53.17 -61.64
N PHE A 26 29.58 -54.06 -62.48
CA PHE A 26 28.19 -53.98 -62.94
C PHE A 26 27.19 -54.26 -61.81
N GLU A 27 27.43 -55.30 -61.00
CA GLU A 27 26.62 -55.63 -59.82
C GLU A 27 26.74 -54.58 -58.69
N ALA A 28 27.85 -53.83 -58.62
CA ALA A 28 28.04 -52.74 -57.68
C ALA A 28 27.41 -51.40 -58.11
N ARG A 29 26.94 -51.26 -59.36
CA ARG A 29 26.27 -50.04 -59.86
C ARG A 29 25.07 -49.58 -59.01
N PRO A 30 24.17 -50.47 -58.54
CA PRO A 30 23.07 -50.06 -57.67
C PRO A 30 23.57 -49.44 -56.36
N VAL A 31 24.66 -49.97 -55.78
CA VAL A 31 25.29 -49.44 -54.57
C VAL A 31 25.94 -48.08 -54.84
N ALA A 32 26.65 -47.93 -55.95
CA ALA A 32 27.23 -46.64 -56.36
C ALA A 32 26.14 -45.58 -56.59
N ASN A 33 25.04 -45.93 -57.26
CA ASN A 33 23.90 -45.03 -57.46
C ASN A 33 23.23 -44.64 -56.13
N LEU A 34 23.10 -45.58 -55.18
CA LEU A 34 22.60 -45.29 -53.83
C LEU A 34 23.57 -44.38 -53.06
N ALA A 35 24.88 -44.58 -53.16
CA ALA A 35 25.88 -43.73 -52.53
C ALA A 35 25.82 -42.29 -53.06
N THR A 36 25.70 -42.09 -54.37
CA THR A 36 25.50 -40.77 -54.98
C THR A 36 24.19 -40.13 -54.52
N ARG A 37 23.12 -40.92 -54.38
CA ARG A 37 21.83 -40.43 -53.88
C ARG A 37 21.90 -40.03 -52.41
N ILE A 38 22.62 -40.79 -51.58
CA ILE A 38 22.89 -40.45 -50.18
C ILE A 38 23.69 -39.15 -50.09
N GLU A 39 24.71 -38.97 -50.92
CA GLU A 39 25.51 -37.75 -50.96
C GLU A 39 24.65 -36.53 -51.33
N THR A 40 23.81 -36.66 -52.38
CA THR A 40 22.86 -35.60 -52.78
C THR A 40 21.88 -35.26 -51.66
N MET A 41 21.28 -36.27 -51.02
CA MET A 41 20.36 -36.07 -49.88
C MET A 41 21.06 -35.44 -48.66
N ASN A 42 22.34 -35.74 -48.42
CA ASN A 42 23.11 -35.11 -47.35
C ASN A 42 23.41 -33.64 -47.65
N THR A 43 23.71 -33.29 -48.91
CA THR A 43 23.85 -31.90 -49.35
C THR A 43 22.54 -31.14 -49.18
N GLU A 44 21.41 -31.72 -49.61
CA GLU A 44 20.07 -31.15 -49.42
C GLU A 44 19.75 -30.95 -47.93
N LYS A 45 20.00 -31.96 -47.09
CA LYS A 45 19.80 -31.87 -45.63
C LYS A 45 20.61 -30.74 -45.02
N THR A 46 21.86 -30.56 -45.44
CA THR A 46 22.73 -29.48 -44.97
C THR A 46 22.21 -28.11 -45.39
N ALA A 47 21.75 -27.98 -46.65
CA ALA A 47 21.15 -26.75 -47.16
C ALA A 47 19.85 -26.39 -46.41
N PHE A 48 18.98 -27.36 -46.13
CA PHE A 48 17.78 -27.14 -45.32
C PHE A 48 18.12 -26.76 -43.88
N ALA A 49 19.13 -27.39 -43.26
CA ALA A 49 19.58 -27.02 -41.92
C ALA A 49 20.10 -25.57 -41.87
N GLN A 50 20.85 -25.13 -42.88
CA GLN A 50 21.30 -23.74 -43.01
C GLN A 50 20.14 -22.76 -43.22
N LEU A 51 19.18 -23.10 -44.08
CA LEU A 51 17.99 -22.27 -44.29
C LEU A 51 17.17 -22.13 -42.99
N THR A 52 16.97 -23.21 -42.24
CA THR A 52 16.28 -23.17 -40.94
C THR A 52 17.03 -22.29 -39.95
N ALA A 53 18.37 -22.35 -39.91
CA ALA A 53 19.17 -21.48 -39.06
C ALA A 53 18.99 -20.00 -39.42
N TYR A 54 19.03 -19.64 -40.70
CA TYR A 54 18.80 -18.27 -41.15
C TYR A 54 17.38 -17.76 -40.88
N LEU A 55 16.38 -18.63 -41.02
CA LEU A 55 14.99 -18.29 -40.70
C LEU A 55 14.80 -18.09 -39.19
N LEU A 56 15.45 -18.91 -38.36
CA LEU A 56 15.43 -18.72 -36.90
C LEU A 56 16.10 -17.41 -36.50
N GLU A 57 17.24 -17.08 -37.12
CA GLU A 57 17.94 -15.81 -36.88
C GLU A 57 17.10 -14.61 -37.30
N LEU A 58 16.48 -14.66 -38.48
CA LEU A 58 15.54 -13.63 -38.93
C LEU A 58 14.35 -13.49 -37.98
N ASN A 59 13.78 -14.61 -37.51
CA ASN A 59 12.67 -14.59 -36.56
C ASN A 59 13.09 -13.94 -35.23
N MET A 60 14.26 -14.30 -34.69
CA MET A 60 14.80 -13.67 -33.48
C MET A 60 15.07 -12.17 -33.67
N MET A 61 15.57 -11.74 -34.83
CA MET A 61 15.77 -10.30 -35.12
C MET A 61 14.43 -9.56 -35.23
N SER A 62 13.42 -10.18 -35.84
CA SER A 62 12.07 -9.62 -35.92
C SER A 62 11.43 -9.52 -34.54
N ASP A 63 11.52 -10.57 -33.72
CA ASP A 63 10.99 -10.59 -32.35
C ASP A 63 11.70 -9.56 -31.47
N ASN A 64 13.01 -9.37 -31.60
CA ASN A 64 13.72 -8.31 -30.85
C ASN A 64 13.33 -6.90 -31.28
N LEU A 65 13.04 -6.68 -32.57
CA LEU A 65 12.72 -5.34 -33.08
C LEU A 65 11.25 -4.95 -32.89
N PHE A 66 10.34 -5.92 -33.03
CA PHE A 66 8.89 -5.70 -33.02
C PHE A 66 8.19 -6.32 -31.80
N GLY A 67 8.82 -7.25 -31.09
CA GLY A 67 8.27 -7.87 -29.89
C GLY A 67 8.41 -7.01 -28.64
N ASP A 68 9.36 -6.06 -28.63
CA ASP A 68 9.45 -5.03 -27.60
C ASP A 68 8.93 -3.70 -28.15
N SER A 69 7.75 -3.27 -27.68
CA SER A 69 7.16 -1.98 -28.04
C SER A 69 7.99 -0.77 -27.59
N ASN A 70 9.01 -0.99 -26.74
CA ASN A 70 9.79 0.08 -26.11
C ASN A 70 11.01 0.55 -26.91
N VAL A 71 11.39 -0.15 -27.98
CA VAL A 71 12.60 0.17 -28.77
C VAL A 71 12.61 1.63 -29.25
N PHE A 72 11.44 2.15 -29.63
CA PHE A 72 11.27 3.52 -30.13
C PHE A 72 10.79 4.53 -29.09
N THR A 73 10.45 4.07 -27.89
CA THR A 73 9.96 4.91 -26.79
C THR A 73 10.92 4.95 -25.60
N SER A 74 12.09 4.32 -25.71
CA SER A 74 13.15 4.43 -24.70
C SER A 74 13.47 5.90 -24.36
N ARG A 75 13.78 6.13 -23.08
CA ARG A 75 14.05 7.45 -22.51
C ARG A 75 15.43 7.43 -21.87
N LEU A 76 16.16 8.54 -22.00
CA LEU A 76 17.42 8.76 -21.30
C LEU A 76 17.18 9.72 -20.13
N ALA A 77 17.50 9.27 -18.92
CA ALA A 77 17.58 10.15 -17.75
C ALA A 77 19.01 10.66 -17.59
N ASN A 78 19.18 11.94 -17.29
CA ASN A 78 20.47 12.55 -16.99
C ASN A 78 20.38 13.22 -15.62
N SER A 79 21.28 12.87 -14.71
CA SER A 79 21.39 13.51 -13.40
C SER A 79 22.37 14.68 -13.44
N SER A 80 22.00 15.80 -12.82
CA SER A 80 22.91 16.92 -12.60
C SER A 80 24.01 16.61 -11.58
N ASN A 81 23.83 15.58 -10.74
CA ASN A 81 24.81 15.12 -9.77
C ASN A 81 24.68 13.60 -9.54
N SER A 82 25.32 12.82 -10.43
CA SER A 82 25.31 11.35 -10.38
C SER A 82 26.02 10.75 -9.16
N SER A 83 26.80 11.55 -8.41
CA SER A 83 27.39 11.08 -7.14
C SER A 83 26.41 11.04 -5.97
N VAL A 84 25.28 11.74 -6.09
CA VAL A 84 24.22 11.81 -5.06
C VAL A 84 23.00 11.00 -5.50
N LEU A 85 22.59 11.14 -6.76
CA LEU A 85 21.43 10.45 -7.33
C LEU A 85 21.72 10.11 -8.79
N ASP A 86 21.62 8.84 -9.14
CA ASP A 86 21.56 8.40 -10.54
C ASP A 86 20.11 7.99 -10.88
N ALA A 87 19.73 8.06 -12.15
CA ALA A 87 18.36 7.81 -12.56
C ALA A 87 18.29 7.03 -13.88
N SER A 88 17.29 6.14 -13.98
CA SER A 88 16.86 5.50 -15.21
C SER A 88 15.40 5.89 -15.49
N ALA A 89 14.99 5.89 -16.75
CA ALA A 89 13.63 6.24 -17.14
C ALA A 89 13.00 5.09 -17.94
N ALA A 90 11.77 4.72 -17.57
CA ALA A 90 10.96 3.78 -18.32
C ALA A 90 10.45 4.44 -19.61
N ALA A 91 10.01 3.64 -20.58
CA ALA A 91 9.52 4.13 -21.87
C ALA A 91 8.29 5.06 -21.76
N SER A 92 7.50 4.88 -20.70
CA SER A 92 6.29 5.66 -20.37
C SER A 92 6.58 6.94 -19.57
N THR A 93 7.80 7.15 -19.08
CA THR A 93 8.11 8.33 -18.25
C THR A 93 7.90 9.63 -19.05
N PRO A 94 7.13 10.59 -18.53
CA PRO A 94 6.95 11.88 -19.18
C PRO A 94 8.29 12.59 -19.40
N ILE A 95 8.45 13.24 -20.55
CA ILE A 95 9.68 13.97 -20.86
C ILE A 95 9.64 15.30 -20.11
N GLY A 96 10.63 15.54 -19.25
CA GLY A 96 10.72 16.78 -18.48
C GLY A 96 11.96 16.86 -17.61
N ASN A 97 12.07 17.97 -16.89
CA ASN A 97 13.07 18.16 -15.86
C ASN A 97 12.42 17.92 -14.50
N TYR A 98 13.04 17.07 -13.69
CA TYR A 98 12.59 16.74 -12.34
C TYR A 98 13.62 17.26 -11.34
N ALA A 99 13.17 17.97 -10.30
CA ALA A 99 14.03 18.48 -9.25
C ALA A 99 13.92 17.60 -8.00
N PHE A 100 15.06 17.07 -7.54
CA PHE A 100 15.13 16.23 -6.35
C PHE A 100 16.07 16.84 -5.32
N THR A 101 15.69 16.76 -4.05
CA THR A 101 16.54 17.13 -2.91
C THR A 101 16.71 15.90 -2.03
N VAL A 102 17.93 15.35 -1.97
CA VAL A 102 18.23 14.17 -1.15
C VAL A 102 18.64 14.62 0.25
N LYS A 103 17.80 14.32 1.25
CA LYS A 103 18.09 14.63 2.67
C LYS A 103 18.87 13.52 3.38
N SER A 104 18.45 12.27 3.21
CA SER A 104 19.04 11.12 3.88
C SER A 104 18.95 9.89 2.99
N LEU A 105 19.91 8.98 3.13
CA LEU A 105 19.85 7.66 2.50
C LEU A 105 18.94 6.74 3.30
N VAL A 106 18.29 5.79 2.62
CA VAL A 106 17.59 4.69 3.28
C VAL A 106 18.59 3.89 4.09
N GLN A 107 18.21 3.50 5.30
CA GLN A 107 19.02 2.70 6.21
C GLN A 107 18.29 1.40 6.54
N SER A 108 19.02 0.30 6.65
CA SER A 108 18.46 -0.94 7.19
C SER A 108 18.37 -0.83 8.71
N HIS A 109 17.17 -1.06 9.26
CA HIS A 109 16.98 -1.07 10.71
C HIS A 109 17.77 -2.22 11.36
N GLN A 110 18.51 -1.92 12.42
CA GLN A 110 19.26 -2.92 13.19
C GLN A 110 18.93 -2.79 14.67
N ILE A 111 18.40 -3.87 15.25
CA ILE A 111 18.16 -3.96 16.70
C ILE A 111 19.21 -4.89 17.29
N VAL A 112 19.94 -4.40 18.28
CA VAL A 112 20.89 -5.21 19.05
C VAL A 112 20.37 -5.34 20.47
N SER A 113 20.34 -6.56 21.00
CA SER A 113 19.95 -6.80 22.39
C SER A 113 20.87 -6.04 23.35
N ARG A 114 20.33 -5.54 24.48
CA ARG A 114 21.10 -4.78 25.48
C ARG A 114 22.08 -5.64 26.31
N GLY A 115 22.32 -6.89 25.91
CA GLY A 115 23.09 -7.87 26.66
C GLY A 115 22.30 -8.40 27.86
N PHE A 116 22.57 -9.64 28.26
CA PHE A 116 21.97 -10.23 29.44
C PHE A 116 23.01 -10.41 30.57
N SER A 117 22.56 -10.55 31.82
CA SER A 117 23.44 -10.63 33.00
C SER A 117 24.32 -11.88 33.06
N GLY A 118 24.01 -12.91 32.27
CA GLY A 118 24.80 -14.13 32.11
C GLY A 118 24.27 -14.99 30.96
N THR A 119 25.05 -16.00 30.53
CA THR A 119 24.70 -16.89 29.41
C THR A 119 23.42 -17.69 29.63
N ASP A 120 23.06 -17.91 30.90
CA ASP A 120 21.94 -18.78 31.29
C ASP A 120 20.71 -17.98 31.74
N SER A 121 20.74 -16.67 31.57
CA SER A 121 19.61 -15.82 31.93
C SER A 121 18.46 -16.01 30.94
N THR A 122 17.29 -16.37 31.47
CA THR A 122 16.09 -16.59 30.66
C THR A 122 15.42 -15.25 30.36
N PRO A 123 15.21 -14.87 29.09
CA PRO A 123 14.36 -13.73 28.75
C PRO A 123 12.93 -14.00 29.23
N GLY A 124 12.32 -13.07 29.96
CA GLY A 124 10.98 -13.22 30.51
C GLY A 124 9.83 -13.09 29.50
N ALA A 125 10.11 -13.08 28.19
CA ALA A 125 9.10 -12.92 27.15
C ALA A 125 8.43 -14.27 26.84
N THR A 126 7.10 -14.31 26.84
CA THR A 126 6.30 -15.48 26.47
C THR A 126 5.95 -15.51 24.99
N THR A 127 5.88 -14.34 24.34
CA THR A 127 5.62 -14.16 22.91
C THR A 127 6.53 -13.07 22.35
N MET A 128 6.88 -13.19 21.07
CA MET A 128 7.63 -12.19 20.31
C MET A 128 6.90 -11.99 18.99
N THR A 129 6.43 -10.77 18.76
CA THR A 129 5.85 -10.35 17.48
C THR A 129 6.82 -9.40 16.80
N ILE A 130 7.02 -9.60 15.51
CA ILE A 130 7.84 -8.73 14.66
C ILE A 130 6.90 -8.18 13.60
N GLU A 131 6.77 -6.86 13.57
CA GLU A 131 5.99 -6.15 12.57
C GLU A 131 6.92 -5.25 11.76
N MET A 132 6.75 -5.30 10.45
CA MET A 132 7.45 -4.41 9.52
C MET A 132 6.64 -3.11 9.40
N GLY A 133 7.32 -1.98 9.17
CA GLY A 133 6.89 -0.62 9.52
C GLY A 133 5.51 -0.12 9.07
N ALA A 134 4.79 -0.84 8.22
CA ALA A 134 3.42 -0.52 7.82
C ALA A 134 2.37 -0.77 8.92
N GLY A 135 2.69 -1.51 9.99
CA GLY A 135 1.78 -1.74 11.12
C GLY A 135 1.74 -0.65 12.20
N SER A 136 2.54 0.42 12.06
CA SER A 136 2.64 1.47 13.07
C SER A 136 1.48 2.47 12.98
N ALA A 137 0.70 2.60 14.05
CA ALA A 137 -0.36 3.59 14.19
C ALA A 137 0.15 5.03 14.46
N ARG A 138 1.47 5.26 14.42
CA ARG A 138 2.06 6.59 14.63
C ARG A 138 1.95 7.53 13.44
N GLY A 139 1.46 7.08 12.28
CA GLY A 139 1.21 7.88 11.07
C GLY A 139 2.36 8.79 10.63
N ALA A 140 2.97 8.57 9.46
CA ALA A 140 3.92 9.54 8.91
C ALA A 140 3.20 10.43 7.89
N THR A 141 2.71 11.60 8.32
CA THR A 141 2.07 12.53 7.38
C THR A 141 3.13 13.23 6.53
N SER A 142 3.12 12.96 5.23
CA SER A 142 4.00 13.61 4.26
C SER A 142 3.55 15.05 3.99
N LEU A 143 4.48 15.95 3.70
CA LEU A 143 4.18 17.36 3.46
C LEU A 143 3.58 17.63 2.08
N ASP A 144 3.77 16.72 1.12
CA ASP A 144 3.22 16.82 -0.24
C ASP A 144 1.72 16.49 -0.32
N SER A 145 1.22 15.65 0.59
CA SER A 145 -0.20 15.29 0.66
C SER A 145 -1.08 16.35 1.34
N LEU A 146 -0.47 17.33 2.01
CA LEU A 146 -1.19 18.40 2.70
C LEU A 146 -1.87 19.38 1.72
N ASN A 147 -2.81 20.17 2.25
CA ASN A 147 -3.52 21.22 1.51
C ASN A 147 -4.22 20.69 0.25
N GLY A 148 -4.87 19.52 0.33
CA GLY A 148 -5.54 18.89 -0.80
C GLY A 148 -4.60 18.41 -1.90
N GLY A 149 -3.34 18.07 -1.56
CA GLY A 149 -2.30 17.67 -2.51
C GLY A 149 -1.51 18.84 -3.12
N ALA A 150 -1.76 20.09 -2.71
CA ALA A 150 -0.91 21.22 -3.08
C ALA A 150 0.47 21.18 -2.38
N GLY A 151 0.54 20.47 -1.25
CA GLY A 151 1.73 20.30 -0.45
C GLY A 151 2.12 21.55 0.36
N VAL A 152 3.37 21.55 0.84
CA VAL A 152 3.98 22.66 1.59
C VAL A 152 5.24 23.13 0.87
N ALA A 153 5.34 24.43 0.61
CA ALA A 153 6.54 24.98 -0.02
C ALA A 153 7.76 24.86 0.91
N ALA A 154 8.86 24.31 0.39
CA ALA A 154 10.15 24.26 1.09
C ALA A 154 10.67 25.68 1.38
N GLY A 155 11.07 25.94 2.62
CA GLY A 155 11.53 27.26 3.04
C GLY A 155 11.84 27.35 4.52
N SER A 156 11.87 28.56 5.06
CA SER A 156 12.12 28.80 6.48
C SER A 156 11.00 29.64 7.09
N ILE A 157 10.80 29.49 8.39
CA ILE A 157 9.85 30.27 9.17
C ILE A 157 10.60 30.97 10.31
N ARG A 158 10.10 32.11 10.78
CA ARG A 158 10.61 32.75 12.00
C ARG A 158 9.57 32.68 13.09
N VAL A 159 9.90 32.00 14.17
CA VAL A 159 9.06 31.85 15.36
C VAL A 159 9.56 32.81 16.43
N THR A 160 8.67 33.56 17.04
CA THR A 160 8.96 34.47 18.16
C THR A 160 8.15 34.04 19.36
N ASP A 161 8.82 33.79 20.48
CA ASP A 161 8.18 33.40 21.74
C ASP A 161 7.66 34.62 22.51
N ARG A 162 6.90 34.38 23.59
CA ARG A 162 6.27 35.47 24.36
C ARG A 162 7.26 36.26 25.22
N SER A 163 8.51 35.82 25.31
CA SER A 163 9.59 36.57 25.94
C SER A 163 10.27 37.55 24.96
N GLY A 164 9.95 37.44 23.66
CA GLY A 164 10.43 38.32 22.60
C GLY A 164 11.69 37.79 21.90
N PHE A 165 12.15 36.59 22.22
CA PHE A 165 13.21 35.94 21.46
C PHE A 165 12.63 35.32 20.19
N SER A 166 13.43 35.34 19.12
CA SER A 166 13.03 34.79 17.82
C SER A 166 14.10 33.87 17.26
N ALA A 167 13.67 32.75 16.67
CA ALA A 167 14.52 31.83 15.93
C ALA A 167 14.01 31.70 14.49
N THR A 168 14.94 31.60 13.54
CA THR A 168 14.62 31.20 12.16
C THR A 168 14.82 29.69 12.06
N VAL A 169 13.75 28.97 11.74
CA VAL A 169 13.72 27.51 11.60
C VAL A 169 13.77 27.18 10.12
N ASP A 170 14.78 26.42 9.69
CA ASP A 170 14.91 25.96 8.32
C ASP A 170 14.13 24.65 8.13
N LEU A 171 13.08 24.72 7.29
CA LEU A 171 12.22 23.59 6.97
C LEU A 171 12.43 23.13 5.52
N SER A 172 13.44 23.64 4.82
CA SER A 172 13.68 23.32 3.39
C SER A 172 14.00 21.84 3.15
N GLY A 173 14.49 21.15 4.18
CA GLY A 173 14.67 19.69 4.17
C GLY A 173 13.53 18.91 4.84
N ALA A 174 12.48 19.54 5.36
CA ALA A 174 11.38 18.77 5.95
C ALA A 174 10.61 18.01 4.85
N ILE A 175 10.34 16.73 5.06
CA ILE A 175 9.55 15.89 4.14
C ILE A 175 8.25 15.45 4.81
N THR A 176 8.24 15.31 6.13
CA THR A 176 7.07 14.94 6.92
C THR A 176 6.72 15.99 7.96
N VAL A 177 5.49 15.97 8.45
CA VAL A 177 5.04 16.82 9.56
C VAL A 177 5.87 16.56 10.80
N GLN A 178 6.26 15.31 11.08
CA GLN A 178 7.16 15.01 12.19
C GLN A 178 8.49 15.74 12.07
N ASN A 179 9.09 15.83 10.87
CA ASN A 179 10.30 16.65 10.69
C ASN A 179 10.05 18.12 10.99
N VAL A 180 8.90 18.68 10.60
CA VAL A 180 8.56 20.07 10.94
C VAL A 180 8.47 20.27 12.46
N LEU A 181 7.79 19.36 13.17
CA LEU A 181 7.69 19.41 14.62
C LEU A 181 9.08 19.31 15.27
N ASP A 182 9.93 18.39 14.81
CA ASP A 182 11.27 18.17 15.34
C ASP A 182 12.17 19.40 15.15
N GLU A 183 12.15 20.02 13.96
CA GLU A 183 12.93 21.23 13.66
C GLU A 183 12.45 22.43 14.50
N ILE A 184 11.15 22.60 14.73
CA ILE A 184 10.63 23.67 15.60
C ILE A 184 10.99 23.39 17.07
N ASN A 185 10.79 22.16 17.54
CA ASN A 185 11.08 21.77 18.93
C ASN A 185 12.57 21.79 19.27
N SER A 186 13.44 21.66 18.25
CA SER A 186 14.89 21.72 18.40
C SER A 186 15.46 23.12 18.16
N ALA A 187 14.61 24.11 17.86
CA ALA A 187 15.05 25.47 17.58
C ALA A 187 15.69 26.12 18.81
N GLU A 188 16.95 26.56 18.66
CA GLU A 188 17.66 27.25 19.73
C GLU A 188 17.15 28.69 19.90
N ASN A 189 17.25 29.21 21.12
CA ASN A 189 16.92 30.60 21.52
C ASN A 189 15.42 30.93 21.63
N ILE A 190 14.52 29.96 21.44
CA ILE A 190 13.09 30.11 21.75
C ILE A 190 12.64 28.99 22.69
N SER A 191 11.62 29.24 23.52
CA SER A 191 11.02 28.18 24.37
C SER A 191 9.61 27.84 23.92
N VAL A 192 9.50 27.19 22.76
CA VAL A 192 8.23 26.80 22.14
C VAL A 192 8.18 25.28 21.96
N ARG A 193 7.01 24.69 22.20
CA ARG A 193 6.70 23.29 21.91
C ARG A 193 5.71 23.21 20.75
N ALA A 194 6.10 22.57 19.66
CA ALA A 194 5.23 22.20 18.55
C ALA A 194 4.64 20.80 18.77
N SER A 195 3.34 20.67 18.55
CA SER A 195 2.61 19.40 18.55
C SER A 195 1.50 19.42 17.50
N VAL A 196 0.93 18.25 17.20
CA VAL A 196 -0.27 18.11 16.39
C VAL A 196 -1.51 18.09 17.29
N ASP A 197 -2.62 18.61 16.78
CA ASP A 197 -3.94 18.54 17.40
C ASP A 197 -4.99 18.34 16.29
N GLY A 198 -5.33 17.08 15.99
CA GLY A 198 -6.15 16.77 14.83
C GLY A 198 -5.47 17.19 13.52
N ASP A 199 -6.15 18.04 12.74
CA ASP A 199 -5.74 18.42 11.37
C ASP A 199 -4.80 19.63 11.30
N ARG A 200 -4.32 20.13 12.46
CA ARG A 200 -3.51 21.35 12.57
C ARG A 200 -2.29 21.16 13.47
N ILE A 201 -1.31 22.06 13.28
CA ILE A 201 -0.14 22.18 14.16
C ILE A 201 -0.45 23.23 15.25
N VAL A 202 -0.08 22.94 16.48
CA VAL A 202 -0.21 23.82 17.64
C VAL A 202 1.16 24.13 18.20
N LEU A 203 1.42 25.41 18.44
CA LEU A 203 2.62 25.88 19.13
C LEU A 203 2.24 26.36 20.54
N THR A 204 2.93 25.85 21.54
CA THR A 204 2.76 26.25 22.94
C THR A 204 4.04 26.93 23.43
N ASP A 205 3.95 28.19 23.84
CA ASP A 205 4.99 28.89 24.57
C ASP A 205 5.15 28.29 25.97
N THR A 206 6.40 28.08 26.38
CA THR A 206 6.74 27.50 27.69
C THR A 206 7.54 28.48 28.56
N THR A 207 7.67 29.75 28.13
CA THR A 207 8.39 30.80 28.86
C THR A 207 7.60 31.32 30.07
N GLY A 208 6.26 31.29 29.99
CA GLY A 208 5.37 31.94 30.95
C GLY A 208 5.37 33.47 30.88
N SER A 209 5.99 34.04 29.84
CA SER A 209 6.00 35.49 29.59
C SER A 209 4.70 35.95 28.95
N THR A 210 4.38 37.23 29.12
CA THR A 210 3.25 37.91 28.46
C THR A 210 3.67 39.23 27.80
N ALA A 211 4.98 39.46 27.68
CA ALA A 211 5.55 40.72 27.19
C ALA A 211 5.35 40.91 25.68
N TYR A 212 5.35 39.81 24.92
CA TYR A 212 5.16 39.80 23.47
C TYR A 212 4.12 38.74 23.06
N ASP A 213 3.67 38.83 21.82
CA ASP A 213 2.82 37.82 21.21
C ASP A 213 3.66 36.61 20.76
N LEU A 214 3.09 35.42 20.90
CA LEU A 214 3.61 34.23 20.22
C LEU A 214 3.29 34.39 18.74
N SER A 215 4.31 34.40 17.88
CA SER A 215 4.10 34.65 16.45
C SER A 215 4.98 33.80 15.55
N VAL A 216 4.43 33.45 14.40
CA VAL A 216 5.17 32.82 13.30
C VAL A 216 5.01 33.69 12.08
N VAL A 217 6.13 34.00 11.44
CA VAL A 217 6.15 34.76 10.19
C VAL A 217 6.92 34.01 9.12
N GLN A 218 6.52 34.25 7.88
CA GLN A 218 7.24 33.73 6.71
C GLN A 218 8.63 34.35 6.61
N VAL A 219 9.61 33.54 6.22
CA VAL A 219 10.96 34.01 5.82
C VAL A 219 11.15 33.77 4.32
N GLY A 220 11.69 34.78 3.62
CA GLY A 220 11.91 34.71 2.17
C GLY A 220 10.62 34.83 1.36
N SER A 221 10.61 34.21 0.18
CA SER A 221 9.49 34.24 -0.78
C SER A 221 8.64 32.96 -0.81
N ALA A 222 9.03 31.92 -0.07
CA ALA A 222 8.23 30.70 0.07
C ALA A 222 6.94 30.98 0.86
N THR A 223 5.96 30.08 0.80
CA THR A 223 4.69 30.15 1.54
C THR A 223 4.62 29.19 2.73
N THR A 224 5.76 28.61 3.13
CA THR A 224 5.90 27.56 4.16
C THR A 224 5.05 27.78 5.41
N ALA A 225 5.08 28.98 6.01
CA ALA A 225 4.31 29.27 7.22
C ALA A 225 2.81 29.30 6.98
N ALA A 226 2.37 29.78 5.80
CA ALA A 226 0.96 29.80 5.42
C ALA A 226 0.47 28.39 5.06
N ASP A 227 1.26 27.61 4.32
CA ASP A 227 0.94 26.25 3.90
C ASP A 227 0.90 25.28 5.10
N LEU A 228 1.65 25.57 6.18
CA LEU A 228 1.57 24.85 7.45
C LEU A 228 0.45 25.36 8.38
N GLY A 229 -0.31 26.36 7.95
CA GLY A 229 -1.37 26.98 8.75
C GLY A 229 -0.87 27.78 9.95
N LEU A 230 0.43 28.06 10.06
CA LEU A 230 1.06 28.65 11.24
C LEU A 230 1.20 30.17 11.18
N LEU A 231 1.02 30.82 10.02
CA LEU A 231 1.21 32.26 9.84
C LEU A 231 0.21 33.09 10.68
N ALA A 232 0.58 33.40 11.93
CA ALA A 232 -0.25 34.11 12.89
C ALA A 232 0.58 34.82 13.98
N SER A 233 -0.07 35.73 14.70
CA SER A 233 0.44 36.37 15.92
C SER A 233 -0.68 36.37 16.96
N VAL A 234 -0.43 35.80 18.14
CA VAL A 234 -1.43 35.64 19.19
C VAL A 234 -0.94 36.15 20.53
N ALA A 235 -1.80 36.87 21.23
CA ALA A 235 -1.57 37.32 22.60
C ALA A 235 -1.90 36.22 23.65
N ALA A 236 -1.66 34.95 23.31
CA ALA A 236 -1.88 33.79 24.18
C ALA A 236 -0.64 32.87 24.20
N ASP A 237 -0.58 31.98 25.19
CA ASP A 237 0.49 30.96 25.31
C ASP A 237 0.39 29.88 24.24
N VAL A 238 -0.76 29.76 23.56
CA VAL A 238 -1.02 28.76 22.53
C VAL A 238 -1.37 29.47 21.22
N LEU A 239 -0.64 29.14 20.16
CA LEU A 239 -0.96 29.47 18.78
C LEU A 239 -1.48 28.20 18.09
N THR A 240 -2.76 28.22 17.76
CA THR A 240 -3.44 27.14 17.05
C THR A 240 -3.42 27.44 15.55
N GLY A 241 -2.82 26.54 14.75
CA GLY A 241 -2.76 26.69 13.31
C GLY A 241 -4.10 26.46 12.60
N GLY A 242 -4.13 26.76 11.30
CA GLY A 242 -5.21 26.36 10.40
C GLY A 242 -5.20 24.86 10.12
N ASP A 243 -6.34 24.34 9.67
CA ASP A 243 -6.44 22.96 9.20
C ASP A 243 -5.69 22.81 7.87
N ILE A 244 -4.79 21.84 7.81
CA ILE A 244 -3.91 21.58 6.65
C ILE A 244 -4.09 20.19 6.06
N VAL A 245 -4.89 19.34 6.72
CA VAL A 245 -5.33 18.05 6.22
C VAL A 245 -6.65 18.24 5.50
N SER A 246 -6.65 17.96 4.20
CA SER A 246 -7.87 18.00 3.38
C SER A 246 -7.72 17.14 2.15
N VAL A 247 -8.84 16.64 1.63
CA VAL A 247 -8.96 16.06 0.30
C VAL A 247 -9.35 17.12 -0.72
N SER A 248 -9.03 16.87 -1.99
CA SER A 248 -9.46 17.67 -3.12
C SER A 248 -9.86 16.76 -4.29
N ALA A 249 -10.29 17.36 -5.39
CA ALA A 249 -10.51 16.61 -6.63
C ALA A 249 -9.25 15.88 -7.13
N LEU A 250 -8.04 16.32 -6.76
CA LEU A 250 -6.78 15.70 -7.17
C LEU A 250 -6.33 14.58 -6.22
N THR A 251 -7.06 14.31 -5.15
CA THR A 251 -6.70 13.27 -4.20
C THR A 251 -6.96 11.90 -4.83
N SER A 252 -5.90 11.15 -5.09
CA SER A 252 -5.96 9.79 -5.62
C SER A 252 -6.79 8.87 -4.73
N LEU A 253 -7.58 7.99 -5.35
CA LEU A 253 -8.37 7.00 -4.60
C LEU A 253 -7.49 6.00 -3.84
N ASP A 254 -6.26 5.74 -4.28
CA ASP A 254 -5.34 4.81 -3.64
C ASP A 254 -4.74 5.36 -2.34
N SER A 255 -4.71 6.69 -2.14
CA SER A 255 -4.17 7.30 -0.90
C SER A 255 -5.20 7.43 0.23
N LEU A 256 -6.48 7.18 -0.06
CA LEU A 256 -7.56 7.24 0.92
C LEU A 256 -7.48 6.08 1.92
N ASN A 257 -8.13 6.26 3.06
CA ASN A 257 -8.24 5.24 4.12
C ASN A 257 -6.88 4.72 4.62
N ASP A 258 -5.94 5.61 4.93
CA ASP A 258 -4.55 5.24 5.30
C ASP A 258 -3.84 4.42 4.21
N SER A 259 -4.00 4.82 2.95
CA SER A 259 -3.46 4.12 1.77
C SER A 259 -4.01 2.70 1.55
N ARG A 260 -5.14 2.35 2.18
CA ARG A 260 -5.91 1.13 1.84
C ARG A 260 -6.71 1.30 0.55
N GLY A 261 -6.86 2.54 0.11
CA GLY A 261 -7.53 2.92 -1.12
C GLY A 261 -9.05 2.78 -1.09
N VAL A 262 -9.66 2.85 -2.28
CA VAL A 262 -11.09 2.61 -2.51
C VAL A 262 -11.27 1.37 -3.37
N ARG A 263 -11.86 0.33 -2.80
CA ARG A 263 -12.09 -0.94 -3.47
C ARG A 263 -13.29 -0.85 -4.37
N HIS A 264 -13.15 -1.32 -5.60
CA HIS A 264 -14.19 -1.24 -6.61
C HIS A 264 -14.30 -2.53 -7.42
N SER A 265 -15.42 -2.67 -8.11
CA SER A 265 -15.70 -3.76 -9.04
C SER A 265 -15.21 -3.38 -10.43
N TYR A 266 -14.53 -4.29 -11.12
CA TYR A 266 -13.93 -4.01 -12.44
C TYR A 266 -14.93 -3.70 -13.57
N SER A 267 -16.21 -4.07 -13.45
CA SER A 267 -17.16 -3.94 -14.58
C SER A 267 -18.62 -3.72 -14.18
N LEU A 268 -18.99 -3.96 -12.93
CA LEU A 268 -20.35 -3.80 -12.44
C LEU A 268 -20.46 -2.52 -11.61
N PRO A 269 -21.64 -1.89 -11.53
CA PRO A 269 -21.86 -0.77 -10.63
C PRO A 269 -21.47 -1.09 -9.19
N ASP A 270 -20.81 -0.16 -8.54
CA ASP A 270 -20.27 -0.29 -7.19
C ASP A 270 -21.30 0.04 -6.13
N PHE A 271 -22.12 1.07 -6.37
CA PHE A 271 -23.14 1.49 -5.44
C PHE A 271 -24.31 2.17 -6.14
N ARG A 272 -25.45 2.20 -5.45
CA ARG A 272 -26.67 2.88 -5.87
C ARG A 272 -26.92 4.06 -4.95
N ILE A 273 -27.16 5.24 -5.54
CA ILE A 273 -27.72 6.39 -4.85
C ILE A 273 -29.22 6.44 -5.18
N THR A 274 -30.07 6.46 -4.17
CA THR A 274 -31.52 6.68 -4.30
C THR A 274 -31.85 8.05 -3.74
N ARG A 275 -32.35 8.93 -4.60
CA ARG A 275 -32.80 10.28 -4.29
C ARG A 275 -34.16 10.25 -3.59
N ARG A 276 -34.54 11.35 -2.95
CA ARG A 276 -35.79 11.51 -2.21
C ARG A 276 -37.04 11.52 -3.08
N ASP A 277 -36.89 11.81 -4.37
CA ASP A 277 -37.95 11.65 -5.37
C ASP A 277 -38.13 10.20 -5.85
N GLY A 278 -37.26 9.29 -5.39
CA GLY A 278 -37.23 7.86 -5.75
C GLY A 278 -36.38 7.54 -6.98
N THR A 279 -35.74 8.53 -7.61
CA THR A 279 -34.81 8.30 -8.72
C THR A 279 -33.55 7.59 -8.22
N THR A 280 -33.07 6.61 -8.98
CA THR A 280 -31.90 5.80 -8.62
C THR A 280 -30.77 5.97 -9.62
N LEU A 281 -29.53 5.99 -9.13
CA LEU A 281 -28.31 6.17 -9.90
C LEU A 281 -27.35 5.04 -9.55
N ASP A 282 -26.99 4.21 -10.53
CA ASP A 282 -26.03 3.11 -10.36
C ASP A 282 -24.66 3.59 -10.82
N VAL A 283 -23.77 3.82 -9.86
CA VAL A 283 -22.45 4.42 -10.11
C VAL A 283 -21.39 3.33 -10.16
N ASN A 284 -20.55 3.37 -11.19
CA ASN A 284 -19.37 2.50 -11.36
C ASN A 284 -18.13 3.40 -11.34
N ILE A 285 -17.19 3.13 -10.44
CA ILE A 285 -15.96 3.91 -10.25
C ILE A 285 -14.69 3.21 -10.77
N SER A 286 -14.81 2.11 -11.51
CA SER A 286 -13.65 1.37 -12.06
C SER A 286 -12.74 2.18 -12.98
N ALA A 287 -13.23 3.28 -13.54
CA ALA A 287 -12.44 4.18 -14.39
C ALA A 287 -11.97 5.46 -13.66
N ALA A 288 -12.27 5.59 -12.36
CA ALA A 288 -11.88 6.75 -11.57
C ALA A 288 -10.48 6.56 -10.98
N GLU A 289 -9.61 7.55 -11.10
CA GLU A 289 -8.27 7.56 -10.51
C GLU A 289 -8.22 8.42 -9.23
N ASP A 290 -9.06 9.45 -9.16
CA ASP A 290 -9.12 10.41 -8.06
C ASP A 290 -10.55 10.73 -7.59
N LEU A 291 -10.66 11.49 -6.50
CA LEU A 291 -11.96 11.93 -5.98
C LEU A 291 -12.69 12.86 -6.95
N GLY A 292 -11.98 13.57 -7.82
CA GLY A 292 -12.56 14.39 -8.87
C GLY A 292 -13.40 13.55 -9.82
N ASP A 293 -12.83 12.46 -10.33
CA ASP A 293 -13.52 11.50 -11.19
C ASP A 293 -14.75 10.90 -10.51
N VAL A 294 -14.64 10.52 -9.23
CA VAL A 294 -15.80 10.00 -8.46
C VAL A 294 -16.90 11.06 -8.33
N MET A 295 -16.54 12.30 -8.00
CA MET A 295 -17.51 13.38 -7.91
C MET A 295 -18.16 13.66 -9.26
N ASP A 296 -17.40 13.63 -10.35
CA ASP A 296 -17.91 13.82 -11.71
C ASP A 296 -18.82 12.67 -12.16
N LEU A 297 -18.50 11.42 -11.82
CA LEU A 297 -19.33 10.25 -12.09
C LEU A 297 -20.72 10.34 -11.43
N ILE A 298 -20.80 10.96 -10.25
CA ILE A 298 -22.06 11.18 -9.53
C ILE A 298 -22.77 12.44 -10.05
N ASN A 299 -22.08 13.58 -10.05
CA ASN A 299 -22.66 14.88 -10.38
C ASN A 299 -23.12 14.95 -11.84
N ASN A 300 -22.35 14.36 -12.77
CA ASN A 300 -22.66 14.36 -14.19
C ASN A 300 -23.34 13.05 -14.65
N HIS A 301 -23.83 12.23 -13.72
CA HIS A 301 -24.52 10.99 -14.06
C HIS A 301 -25.75 11.27 -14.94
N ALA A 302 -26.07 10.36 -15.87
CA ALA A 302 -27.18 10.54 -16.81
C ALA A 302 -28.54 10.73 -16.10
N ASP A 303 -28.75 9.99 -15.00
CA ASP A 303 -29.94 10.09 -14.14
C ASP A 303 -29.86 11.25 -13.11
N ASN A 304 -28.81 12.08 -13.17
CA ASN A 304 -28.65 13.35 -12.44
C ASN A 304 -28.58 14.57 -13.38
N ALA A 305 -29.11 14.47 -14.60
CA ALA A 305 -29.00 15.56 -15.59
C ALA A 305 -29.66 16.89 -15.17
N ASP A 306 -30.51 16.86 -14.12
CA ASP A 306 -31.11 18.06 -13.50
C ASP A 306 -30.18 18.78 -12.52
N GLY A 307 -29.08 18.14 -12.09
CA GLY A 307 -28.11 18.65 -11.13
C GLY A 307 -28.66 18.87 -9.72
N LEU A 308 -29.76 18.23 -9.34
CA LEU A 308 -30.34 18.44 -7.99
C LEU A 308 -29.76 17.48 -6.94
N LEU A 309 -28.98 16.46 -7.34
CA LEU A 309 -28.07 15.76 -6.43
C LEU A 309 -26.66 16.33 -6.64
N GLU A 310 -26.03 16.78 -5.56
CA GLU A 310 -24.66 17.29 -5.58
C GLU A 310 -23.81 16.51 -4.58
N VAL A 311 -22.67 15.97 -5.02
CA VAL A 311 -21.61 15.50 -4.16
C VAL A 311 -20.48 16.52 -4.14
N SER A 312 -20.02 16.86 -2.93
CA SER A 312 -18.90 17.78 -2.72
C SER A 312 -18.02 17.28 -1.57
N VAL A 313 -16.82 17.83 -1.47
CA VAL A 313 -16.02 17.73 -0.24
C VAL A 313 -16.68 18.55 0.87
N SER A 314 -16.63 18.08 2.10
CA SER A 314 -17.10 18.78 3.30
C SER A 314 -16.35 20.10 3.54
N ALA A 315 -16.94 20.99 4.32
CA ALA A 315 -16.29 22.24 4.72
C ALA A 315 -15.01 22.04 5.54
N ASP A 316 -14.91 20.92 6.29
CA ASP A 316 -13.69 20.52 7.01
C ASP A 316 -12.63 19.87 6.11
N GLY A 317 -12.97 19.54 4.85
CA GLY A 317 -12.04 18.96 3.90
C GLY A 317 -11.78 17.46 4.07
N THR A 318 -12.47 16.73 4.96
CA THR A 318 -12.06 15.36 5.36
C THR A 318 -12.94 14.23 4.85
N ARG A 319 -14.08 14.56 4.22
CA ARG A 319 -15.14 13.61 3.84
C ARG A 319 -15.94 14.12 2.64
N LEU A 320 -16.77 13.26 2.07
CA LEU A 320 -17.76 13.63 1.06
C LEU A 320 -19.12 13.95 1.69
N VAL A 321 -19.85 14.88 1.08
CA VAL A 321 -21.22 15.25 1.45
C VAL A 321 -22.08 15.18 0.20
N LEU A 322 -23.20 14.47 0.30
CA LEU A 322 -24.21 14.40 -0.75
C LEU A 322 -25.41 15.25 -0.33
N THR A 323 -25.86 16.14 -1.20
CA THR A 323 -27.02 17.01 -0.98
C THR A 323 -28.06 16.78 -2.08
N ASP A 324 -29.26 16.38 -1.70
CA ASP A 324 -30.38 16.11 -2.61
C ASP A 324 -31.51 17.14 -2.47
N SER A 325 -31.58 18.01 -3.47
CA SER A 325 -32.54 19.10 -3.62
C SER A 325 -33.81 18.72 -4.40
N THR A 326 -34.02 17.46 -4.78
CA THR A 326 -35.25 17.02 -5.48
C THR A 326 -36.51 17.17 -4.63
N GLY A 327 -36.38 16.93 -3.33
CA GLY A 327 -37.51 16.77 -2.41
C GLY A 327 -38.25 15.44 -2.60
N GLY A 328 -39.19 15.15 -1.71
CA GLY A 328 -39.97 13.91 -1.75
C GLY A 328 -40.03 13.24 -0.36
N PRO A 329 -40.90 12.23 -0.19
CA PRO A 329 -41.09 11.57 1.10
C PRO A 329 -40.10 10.41 1.34
N ALA A 330 -39.27 10.05 0.35
CA ALA A 330 -38.27 8.99 0.51
C ALA A 330 -37.00 9.54 1.17
N ASP A 331 -36.22 8.63 1.74
CA ASP A 331 -34.91 8.93 2.30
C ASP A 331 -33.86 9.05 1.18
N LEU A 332 -32.79 9.82 1.39
CA LEU A 332 -31.58 9.76 0.57
C LEU A 332 -30.76 8.55 1.02
N VAL A 333 -30.56 7.59 0.11
CA VAL A 333 -29.91 6.32 0.41
C VAL A 333 -28.72 6.09 -0.50
N VAL A 334 -27.59 5.70 0.06
CA VAL A 334 -26.48 5.09 -0.69
C VAL A 334 -26.32 3.65 -0.21
N SER A 335 -26.42 2.70 -1.13
CA SER A 335 -26.26 1.27 -0.86
C SER A 335 -25.19 0.66 -1.75
N GLY A 336 -24.31 -0.17 -1.19
CA GLY A 336 -23.38 -0.98 -1.98
C GLY A 336 -24.10 -1.93 -2.93
N LEU A 337 -23.53 -2.12 -4.12
CA LEU A 337 -24.00 -3.06 -5.14
C LEU A 337 -22.92 -4.10 -5.42
N ASN A 338 -23.34 -5.28 -5.90
CA ASN A 338 -22.46 -6.33 -6.41
C ASN A 338 -21.33 -6.78 -5.46
N GLY A 339 -21.46 -6.54 -4.16
CA GLY A 339 -20.43 -6.85 -3.17
C GLY A 339 -19.25 -5.86 -3.15
N SER A 340 -19.35 -4.72 -3.83
CA SER A 340 -18.34 -3.66 -3.81
C SER A 340 -18.31 -2.95 -2.46
N ASN A 341 -17.10 -2.59 -2.00
CA ASN A 341 -16.87 -1.81 -0.80
C ASN A 341 -16.69 -0.32 -1.08
N ALA A 342 -16.80 0.12 -2.33
CA ALA A 342 -16.52 1.50 -2.74
C ALA A 342 -17.28 2.54 -1.90
N ALA A 343 -18.58 2.35 -1.68
CA ALA A 343 -19.37 3.30 -0.89
C ALA A 343 -18.95 3.35 0.58
N THR A 344 -18.49 2.23 1.14
CA THR A 344 -17.93 2.15 2.50
C THR A 344 -16.59 2.87 2.56
N ASP A 345 -15.70 2.60 1.61
CA ASP A 345 -14.35 3.17 1.54
C ASP A 345 -14.38 4.67 1.21
N LEU A 346 -15.39 5.14 0.46
CA LEU A 346 -15.67 6.57 0.25
C LEU A 346 -16.39 7.23 1.44
N GLY A 347 -16.76 6.46 2.46
CA GLY A 347 -17.46 6.94 3.64
C GLY A 347 -18.91 7.36 3.41
N ILE A 348 -19.51 7.11 2.23
CA ILE A 348 -20.83 7.62 1.84
C ILE A 348 -21.96 6.60 1.99
N LEU A 349 -21.67 5.35 2.35
CA LEU A 349 -22.69 4.33 2.60
C LEU A 349 -23.62 4.75 3.76
N GLY A 350 -24.93 4.89 3.50
CA GLY A 350 -25.85 5.33 4.54
C GLY A 350 -27.28 5.55 4.07
N ASN A 351 -28.17 5.79 5.03
CA ASN A 351 -29.57 6.14 4.80
C ASN A 351 -29.94 7.33 5.70
N VAL A 352 -30.37 8.44 5.11
CA VAL A 352 -30.79 9.66 5.83
C VAL A 352 -32.17 10.13 5.38
N ALA A 353 -33.04 10.41 6.34
CA ALA A 353 -34.35 11.01 6.05
C ALA A 353 -34.26 12.50 5.62
N GLY A 354 -33.09 13.11 5.80
CA GLY A 354 -32.80 14.49 5.41
C GLY A 354 -32.45 14.63 3.93
N ASP A 355 -32.19 15.87 3.51
CA ASP A 355 -31.64 16.19 2.18
C ASP A 355 -30.13 15.93 2.09
N THR A 356 -29.44 15.84 3.22
CA THR A 356 -27.98 15.82 3.27
C THR A 356 -27.50 14.54 3.92
N LEU A 357 -26.66 13.79 3.20
CA LEU A 357 -25.88 12.67 3.73
C LEU A 357 -24.44 13.13 3.90
N THR A 358 -23.99 13.24 5.14
CA THR A 358 -22.58 13.51 5.48
C THR A 358 -21.87 12.19 5.68
N GLY A 359 -20.81 11.94 4.91
CA GLY A 359 -20.04 10.72 5.01
C GLY A 359 -19.14 10.65 6.25
N SER A 360 -18.46 9.53 6.42
CA SER A 360 -17.37 9.37 7.39
C SER A 360 -16.07 10.01 6.88
N ARG A 361 -15.16 10.34 7.79
CA ARG A 361 -13.79 10.75 7.43
C ARG A 361 -13.08 9.66 6.60
N ILE A 362 -12.42 10.07 5.51
CA ILE A 362 -11.72 9.17 4.56
C ILE A 362 -10.20 9.39 4.50
N ILE A 363 -9.67 10.33 5.30
CA ILE A 363 -8.23 10.60 5.44
C ILE A 363 -7.87 10.78 6.91
N ALA A 364 -6.74 10.21 7.34
CA ALA A 364 -6.26 10.41 8.70
C ALA A 364 -5.83 11.85 8.97
N ALA A 365 -5.92 12.25 10.23
CA ALA A 365 -5.38 13.51 10.71
C ALA A 365 -3.84 13.47 10.79
N LEU A 366 -3.22 14.55 11.29
CA LEU A 366 -1.76 14.66 11.36
C LEU A 366 -1.16 13.62 12.32
N ASN A 367 -0.15 12.89 11.85
CA ASN A 367 0.61 11.89 12.58
C ASN A 367 -0.25 10.87 13.35
N THR A 368 -1.33 10.42 12.72
CA THR A 368 -2.24 9.41 13.27
C THR A 368 -2.80 8.54 12.16
N VAL A 369 -3.74 7.66 12.50
CA VAL A 369 -4.46 6.75 11.60
C VAL A 369 -5.95 6.82 11.86
N LEU A 370 -6.75 6.39 10.89
CA LEU A 370 -8.20 6.27 11.05
C LEU A 370 -8.54 5.11 11.99
N LEU A 371 -9.58 5.30 12.80
CA LEU A 371 -10.12 4.21 13.61
C LEU A 371 -10.69 3.08 12.76
N THR A 372 -11.17 3.37 11.55
CA THR A 372 -11.69 2.38 10.58
C THR A 372 -10.60 1.51 9.96
N SER A 373 -9.32 1.90 10.08
CA SER A 373 -8.17 1.13 9.58
C SER A 373 -7.60 0.16 10.62
N LEU A 374 -8.03 0.26 11.88
CA LEU A 374 -7.59 -0.62 12.98
C LEU A 374 -8.33 -1.97 12.95
N ASN A 375 -7.86 -2.93 13.76
CA ASN A 375 -8.42 -4.28 13.88
C ASN A 375 -8.52 -5.01 12.53
N GLY A 376 -7.45 -4.94 11.73
CA GLY A 376 -7.40 -5.49 10.38
C GLY A 376 -8.38 -4.83 9.42
N GLY A 377 -8.75 -3.58 9.66
CA GLY A 377 -9.71 -2.83 8.87
C GLY A 377 -11.18 -3.07 9.24
N SER A 378 -11.43 -3.82 10.31
CA SER A 378 -12.78 -3.94 10.91
C SER A 378 -13.19 -2.66 11.65
N GLY A 379 -12.20 -1.87 12.03
CA GLY A 379 -12.38 -0.60 12.71
C GLY A 379 -12.54 -0.69 14.22
N VAL A 380 -12.70 0.47 14.87
CA VAL A 380 -13.08 0.60 16.28
C VAL A 380 -14.52 1.13 16.33
N PRO A 381 -15.45 0.44 17.00
CA PRO A 381 -16.81 0.94 17.15
C PRO A 381 -16.83 2.16 18.08
N GLY A 382 -17.63 3.16 17.73
CA GLY A 382 -17.92 4.29 18.61
C GLY A 382 -18.65 3.83 19.87
N GLY A 383 -18.27 4.39 21.01
CA GLY A 383 -18.79 3.99 22.31
C GLY A 383 -18.21 4.82 23.44
N SER A 384 -18.48 4.42 24.69
CA SER A 384 -17.95 5.10 25.87
C SER A 384 -17.17 4.12 26.73
N ILE A 385 -16.09 4.60 27.36
CA ILE A 385 -15.24 3.78 28.23
C ILE A 385 -15.13 4.42 29.60
N ASP A 386 -15.05 3.61 30.64
CA ASP A 386 -14.76 4.08 32.01
C ASP A 386 -13.29 3.83 32.31
N ILE A 387 -12.57 4.88 32.71
CA ILE A 387 -11.20 4.77 33.22
C ILE A 387 -11.21 5.10 34.71
N THR A 388 -10.59 4.23 35.51
CA THR A 388 -10.37 4.44 36.95
C THR A 388 -8.87 4.49 37.24
N ASP A 389 -8.43 5.59 37.85
CA ASP A 389 -7.04 5.83 38.26
C ASP A 389 -6.66 5.01 39.52
N MET A 390 -5.38 5.06 39.90
CA MET A 390 -4.89 4.36 41.09
C MET A 390 -5.31 5.01 42.42
N THR A 391 -5.93 6.20 42.42
CA THR A 391 -6.58 6.79 43.62
C THR A 391 -8.02 6.33 43.79
N GLY A 392 -8.61 5.69 42.77
CA GLY A 392 -10.00 5.28 42.69
C GLY A 392 -10.93 6.33 42.07
N ALA A 393 -10.40 7.44 41.53
CA ALA A 393 -11.16 8.39 40.75
C ALA A 393 -11.48 7.79 39.37
N SER A 394 -12.72 7.97 38.91
CA SER A 394 -13.18 7.44 37.62
C SER A 394 -13.85 8.52 36.78
N ALA A 395 -13.73 8.38 35.45
CA ALA A 395 -14.52 9.14 34.50
C ALA A 395 -14.93 8.28 33.32
N THR A 396 -16.14 8.53 32.85
CA THR A 396 -16.65 8.04 31.57
C THR A 396 -16.17 8.95 30.46
N ILE A 397 -15.53 8.38 29.45
CA ILE A 397 -14.99 9.07 28.28
C ILE A 397 -15.81 8.65 27.07
N ASP A 398 -16.49 9.60 26.46
CA ASP A 398 -17.25 9.39 25.24
C ASP A 398 -16.32 9.44 24.02
N LEU A 399 -16.23 8.33 23.30
CA LEU A 399 -15.45 8.16 22.08
C LEU A 399 -16.36 7.95 20.86
N SER A 400 -17.68 8.15 20.99
CA SER A 400 -18.63 7.94 19.88
C SER A 400 -18.42 8.89 18.70
N GLY A 401 -17.85 10.06 18.94
CA GLY A 401 -17.47 11.03 17.91
C GLY A 401 -16.01 10.97 17.46
N ALA A 402 -15.20 10.04 17.99
CA ALA A 402 -13.80 9.90 17.58
C ALA A 402 -13.72 9.21 16.21
N GLU A 403 -12.89 9.75 15.31
CA GLU A 403 -12.68 9.17 13.97
C GLU A 403 -11.23 8.73 13.75
N THR A 404 -10.29 9.32 14.49
CA THR A 404 -8.87 9.01 14.43
C THR A 404 -8.35 8.52 15.78
N LEU A 405 -7.19 7.85 15.76
CA LEU A 405 -6.53 7.46 17.01
C LEU A 405 -6.07 8.68 17.83
N SER A 406 -5.77 9.80 17.17
CA SER A 406 -5.48 11.07 17.84
C SER A 406 -6.68 11.59 18.64
N ASP A 407 -7.90 11.45 18.12
CA ASP A 407 -9.12 11.86 18.86
C ASP A 407 -9.29 11.03 20.14
N VAL A 408 -9.00 9.73 20.07
CA VAL A 408 -9.04 8.84 21.26
C VAL A 408 -7.99 9.26 22.29
N LEU A 409 -6.74 9.50 21.85
CA LEU A 409 -5.68 9.97 22.73
C LEU A 409 -6.04 11.33 23.34
N GLY A 410 -6.58 12.25 22.54
CA GLY A 410 -7.03 13.57 22.97
C GLY A 410 -8.14 13.48 24.01
N ALA A 411 -9.19 12.70 23.75
CA ALA A 411 -10.33 12.51 24.65
C ALA A 411 -9.90 11.94 26.01
N ILE A 412 -9.02 10.94 26.03
CA ILE A 412 -8.52 10.37 27.28
C ILE A 412 -7.64 11.38 28.04
N ASN A 413 -6.71 12.05 27.35
CA ASN A 413 -5.82 13.03 27.98
C ASN A 413 -6.57 14.27 28.49
N ALA A 414 -7.70 14.62 27.87
CA ALA A 414 -8.55 15.73 28.29
C ALA A 414 -9.43 15.41 29.50
N ALA A 415 -9.62 14.13 29.86
CA ALA A 415 -10.47 13.71 30.97
C ALA A 415 -9.94 14.12 32.36
N ALA A 416 -8.70 14.63 32.44
CA ALA A 416 -8.07 15.17 33.65
C ALA A 416 -8.08 14.22 34.87
N LEU A 417 -8.08 12.90 34.62
CA LEU A 417 -8.04 11.85 35.65
C LEU A 417 -6.65 11.58 36.23
N GLY A 418 -5.64 12.37 35.87
CA GLY A 418 -4.25 12.04 36.17
C GLY A 418 -3.76 10.80 35.41
N VAL A 419 -4.46 10.37 34.35
CA VAL A 419 -4.04 9.30 33.44
C VAL A 419 -3.64 9.93 32.12
N THR A 420 -2.50 9.49 31.57
CA THR A 420 -1.99 9.92 30.27
C THR A 420 -2.01 8.76 29.27
N ALA A 421 -2.64 8.96 28.12
CA ALA A 421 -2.66 8.02 27.01
C ALA A 421 -1.60 8.38 25.96
N SER A 422 -0.87 7.38 25.49
CA SER A 422 0.11 7.52 24.41
C SER A 422 0.25 6.22 23.62
N LEU A 423 0.90 6.27 22.46
CA LEU A 423 1.31 5.06 21.75
C LEU A 423 2.59 4.48 22.37
N ASN A 424 2.65 3.15 22.47
CA ASN A 424 3.84 2.41 22.89
C ASN A 424 5.05 2.75 21.99
N SER A 425 6.27 2.40 22.42
CA SER A 425 7.49 2.74 21.66
C SER A 425 7.51 2.20 20.24
N ALA A 426 6.82 1.09 19.96
CA ALA A 426 6.70 0.48 18.64
C ALA A 426 5.62 1.16 17.76
N GLY A 427 4.73 1.96 18.33
CA GLY A 427 3.60 2.57 17.63
C GLY A 427 2.42 1.64 17.40
N THR A 428 2.39 0.44 17.99
CA THR A 428 1.41 -0.61 17.65
C THR A 428 0.25 -0.72 18.64
N GLY A 429 0.38 -0.12 19.82
CA GLY A 429 -0.59 -0.26 20.90
C GLY A 429 -0.65 0.95 21.80
N LEU A 430 -1.77 1.15 22.46
CA LEU A 430 -1.96 2.22 23.44
C LEU A 430 -1.27 1.89 24.77
N VAL A 431 -0.82 2.92 25.49
CA VAL A 431 -0.27 2.84 26.83
C VAL A 431 -0.90 3.93 27.66
N LEU A 432 -1.56 3.53 28.74
CA LEU A 432 -2.12 4.41 29.75
C LEU A 432 -1.16 4.45 30.94
N THR A 433 -0.72 5.65 31.32
CA THR A 433 0.17 5.88 32.46
C THR A 433 -0.53 6.74 33.49
N ASP A 434 -0.74 6.19 34.67
CA ASP A 434 -1.23 6.90 35.84
C ASP A 434 -0.12 7.80 36.42
N THR A 435 -0.47 9.05 36.67
CA THR A 435 0.38 10.10 37.26
C THR A 435 -0.22 10.68 38.54
N SER A 436 -1.33 10.09 39.02
CA SER A 436 -2.08 10.51 40.21
C SER A 436 -1.34 10.18 41.51
N GLY A 437 -0.47 9.17 41.49
CA GLY A 437 0.34 8.74 42.64
C GLY A 437 -0.40 7.84 43.64
N GLY A 438 -1.56 7.27 43.25
CA GLY A 438 -2.31 6.32 44.05
C GLY A 438 -1.65 4.93 44.16
N SER A 439 -2.16 4.08 45.06
CA SER A 439 -1.69 2.71 45.27
C SER A 439 -2.74 1.64 44.93
N GLY A 440 -3.84 2.04 44.30
CA GLY A 440 -4.91 1.16 43.83
C GLY A 440 -4.55 0.48 42.51
N THR A 441 -5.56 0.24 41.69
CA THR A 441 -5.43 -0.44 40.40
C THR A 441 -5.90 0.49 39.29
N LEU A 442 -5.08 0.71 38.28
CA LEU A 442 -5.50 1.40 37.05
C LEU A 442 -6.39 0.43 36.26
N SER A 443 -7.59 0.85 35.88
CA SER A 443 -8.50 -0.01 35.12
C SER A 443 -9.30 0.73 34.06
N VAL A 444 -9.63 0.01 32.99
CA VAL A 444 -10.48 0.44 31.89
C VAL A 444 -11.62 -0.57 31.75
N ALA A 445 -12.85 -0.08 31.67
CA ALA A 445 -14.06 -0.87 31.48
C ALA A 445 -14.91 -0.32 30.33
N GLU A 446 -15.77 -1.16 29.75
CA GLU A 446 -16.74 -0.77 28.73
C GLU A 446 -17.97 -0.13 29.36
N VAL A 447 -18.57 0.83 28.65
CA VAL A 447 -19.90 1.39 28.96
C VAL A 447 -20.83 1.09 27.80
N ASP A 448 -21.52 -0.06 27.87
CA ASP A 448 -22.43 -0.56 26.84
C ASP A 448 -21.81 -0.61 25.41
N SER A 449 -20.50 -0.81 25.32
CA SER A 449 -19.71 -0.86 24.08
C SER A 449 -18.71 -2.01 24.05
N THR A 450 -17.97 -2.12 22.94
CA THR A 450 -16.78 -2.97 22.77
C THR A 450 -15.57 -2.14 22.32
N THR A 451 -15.55 -0.85 22.69
CA THR A 451 -14.59 0.14 22.22
C THR A 451 -13.24 -0.03 22.92
N ALA A 452 -13.21 -0.26 24.23
CA ALA A 452 -11.97 -0.52 24.97
C ALA A 452 -11.31 -1.84 24.54
N GLU A 453 -12.10 -2.87 24.24
CA GLU A 453 -11.63 -4.15 23.68
C GLU A 453 -11.01 -3.94 22.30
N ALA A 454 -11.71 -3.25 21.40
CA ALA A 454 -11.23 -2.93 20.05
C ALA A 454 -10.01 -1.98 20.04
N LEU A 455 -9.81 -1.18 21.10
CA LEU A 455 -8.59 -0.38 21.32
C LEU A 455 -7.48 -1.16 22.04
N GLY A 456 -7.75 -2.41 22.44
CA GLY A 456 -6.82 -3.28 23.15
C GLY A 456 -6.51 -2.84 24.58
N ILE A 457 -7.27 -1.91 25.17
CA ILE A 457 -7.00 -1.33 26.50
C ILE A 457 -7.94 -1.83 27.61
N LEU A 458 -8.93 -2.68 27.28
CA LEU A 458 -9.82 -3.30 28.25
C LEU A 458 -9.03 -4.13 29.28
N GLY A 459 -9.22 -3.83 30.57
CA GLY A 459 -8.59 -4.59 31.65
C GLY A 459 -8.06 -3.73 32.78
N SER A 460 -7.14 -4.27 33.56
CA SER A 460 -6.58 -3.63 34.76
C SER A 460 -5.09 -3.90 34.92
N ALA A 461 -4.38 -2.96 35.54
CA ALA A 461 -2.97 -3.08 35.89
C ALA A 461 -2.72 -2.68 37.36
N ASP A 462 -1.95 -3.51 38.07
CA ASP A 462 -1.48 -3.21 39.43
C ASP A 462 -0.26 -2.28 39.45
N SER A 463 0.23 -1.88 38.27
CA SER A 463 1.25 -0.85 38.08
C SER A 463 0.63 0.47 37.63
N ASP A 464 1.42 1.53 37.70
CA ASP A 464 1.14 2.84 37.10
C ASP A 464 0.98 2.80 35.57
N VAL A 465 1.31 1.69 34.92
CA VAL A 465 1.20 1.53 33.47
C VAL A 465 0.27 0.38 33.10
N LEU A 466 -0.77 0.67 32.32
CA LEU A 466 -1.58 -0.31 31.60
C LEU A 466 -1.16 -0.29 30.13
N ARG A 467 -0.67 -1.44 29.64
CA ARG A 467 -0.24 -1.61 28.24
C ARG A 467 -1.35 -2.32 27.47
N GLY A 468 -1.84 -1.66 26.44
CA GLY A 468 -2.81 -2.25 25.53
C GLY A 468 -2.18 -3.28 24.59
N GLY A 469 -3.06 -4.06 23.96
CA GLY A 469 -2.72 -4.96 22.86
C GLY A 469 -2.29 -4.22 21.60
N ASN A 470 -1.95 -4.99 20.57
CA ASN A 470 -1.73 -4.43 19.24
C ASN A 470 -3.09 -4.00 18.65
N LEU A 471 -3.14 -2.80 18.09
CA LEU A 471 -4.30 -2.22 17.39
C LEU A 471 -4.54 -2.85 16.01
N GLN A 472 -3.59 -3.63 15.48
CA GLN A 472 -3.66 -4.32 14.19
C GLN A 472 -4.06 -3.37 13.07
N LEU A 473 -3.23 -2.35 12.82
CA LEU A 473 -3.43 -1.44 11.69
C LEU A 473 -3.38 -2.26 10.39
N GLN A 474 -4.43 -2.18 9.57
CA GLN A 474 -4.45 -2.83 8.27
C GLN A 474 -3.42 -2.17 7.36
N SER A 475 -2.38 -2.92 7.04
CA SER A 475 -1.28 -2.50 6.15
C SER A 475 -1.41 -3.09 4.75
N VAL A 476 -2.14 -4.20 4.62
CA VAL A 476 -2.40 -4.87 3.34
C VAL A 476 -3.90 -4.81 3.05
N SER A 477 -4.23 -4.28 1.89
CA SER A 477 -5.58 -4.21 1.33
C SER A 477 -5.61 -4.83 -0.06
N GLU A 478 -6.81 -5.03 -0.62
CA GLU A 478 -6.96 -5.42 -2.01
C GLU A 478 -6.29 -4.43 -2.98
N ARG A 479 -6.22 -3.13 -2.62
CA ARG A 479 -5.59 -2.10 -3.43
C ARG A 479 -4.07 -2.05 -3.32
N THR A 480 -3.47 -2.74 -2.36
CA THR A 480 -2.02 -2.71 -2.13
C THR A 480 -1.27 -3.22 -3.37
N LEU A 481 -0.31 -2.42 -3.86
CA LEU A 481 0.52 -2.78 -5.00
C LEU A 481 1.55 -3.83 -4.61
N PHE A 482 1.94 -4.67 -5.56
CA PHE A 482 3.01 -5.66 -5.36
C PHE A 482 4.31 -5.02 -4.96
N GLU A 483 4.66 -3.86 -5.52
CA GLU A 483 5.91 -3.16 -5.20
C GLU A 483 5.95 -2.65 -3.75
N ASP A 484 4.80 -2.43 -3.11
CA ASP A 484 4.71 -1.96 -1.72
C ASP A 484 4.81 -3.10 -0.71
N LEU A 485 4.63 -4.35 -1.15
CA LEU A 485 4.74 -5.53 -0.28
C LEU A 485 6.19 -5.81 0.14
N ASN A 486 6.32 -6.57 1.23
CA ASN A 486 7.62 -6.96 1.80
C ASN A 486 8.52 -5.76 2.17
N GLY A 487 7.91 -4.63 2.54
CA GLY A 487 8.65 -3.41 2.89
C GLY A 487 9.28 -2.71 1.69
N GLY A 488 8.70 -2.87 0.50
CA GLY A 488 9.19 -2.26 -0.74
C GLY A 488 10.07 -3.15 -1.61
N GLU A 489 10.38 -4.38 -1.17
CA GLU A 489 11.12 -5.35 -1.99
C GLU A 489 10.28 -5.91 -3.14
N GLY A 490 8.96 -5.83 -3.00
CA GLY A 490 8.02 -6.21 -4.04
C GLY A 490 7.63 -7.70 -4.01
N VAL A 491 6.89 -8.11 -5.04
CA VAL A 491 6.54 -9.51 -5.32
C VAL A 491 6.97 -9.86 -6.74
N PHE A 492 7.63 -11.00 -6.91
CA PHE A 492 7.94 -11.52 -8.23
C PHE A 492 6.66 -11.91 -8.99
N LYS A 493 6.39 -11.25 -10.11
CA LYS A 493 5.28 -11.57 -11.02
C LYS A 493 5.55 -12.88 -11.77
N GLY A 494 4.89 -13.95 -11.33
CA GLY A 494 5.14 -15.30 -11.81
C GLY A 494 3.94 -16.21 -11.61
N ARG A 495 4.19 -17.51 -11.50
CA ARG A 495 3.14 -18.53 -11.43
C ARG A 495 3.38 -19.48 -10.28
N PHE A 496 2.30 -19.93 -9.65
CA PHE A 496 2.36 -20.96 -8.63
C PHE A 496 1.20 -21.95 -8.79
N ARG A 497 1.38 -23.17 -8.29
CA ARG A 497 0.32 -24.18 -8.23
C ARG A 497 -0.23 -24.23 -6.81
N ILE A 498 -1.54 -24.21 -6.73
CA ILE A 498 -2.27 -24.41 -5.48
C ILE A 498 -3.08 -25.72 -5.56
N THR A 499 -3.12 -26.47 -4.46
CA THR A 499 -3.77 -27.79 -4.39
C THR A 499 -4.60 -27.90 -3.12
N ASP A 500 -5.87 -28.27 -3.27
CA ASP A 500 -6.82 -28.46 -2.17
C ASP A 500 -6.57 -29.78 -1.42
N ARG A 501 -7.23 -29.94 -0.28
CA ARG A 501 -7.13 -31.13 0.58
C ARG A 501 -7.80 -32.37 -0.01
N ASN A 502 -8.56 -32.23 -1.11
CA ASN A 502 -9.09 -33.32 -1.93
C ASN A 502 -8.16 -33.70 -3.09
N GLY A 503 -7.07 -32.96 -3.30
CA GLY A 503 -6.08 -33.18 -4.36
C GLY A 503 -6.40 -32.51 -5.69
N ALA A 504 -7.41 -31.63 -5.79
CA ALA A 504 -7.63 -30.81 -6.97
C ALA A 504 -6.59 -29.67 -6.99
N SER A 505 -5.98 -29.44 -8.15
CA SER A 505 -4.96 -28.40 -8.31
C SER A 505 -5.31 -27.42 -9.42
N ALA A 506 -4.92 -26.17 -9.24
CA ALA A 506 -4.97 -25.13 -10.27
C ALA A 506 -3.63 -24.37 -10.29
N VAL A 507 -3.31 -23.80 -11.45
CA VAL A 507 -2.19 -22.87 -11.60
C VAL A 507 -2.74 -21.46 -11.48
N VAL A 508 -2.15 -20.64 -10.64
CA VAL A 508 -2.39 -19.20 -10.53
C VAL A 508 -1.29 -18.51 -11.33
N ASP A 509 -1.67 -17.62 -12.22
CA ASP A 509 -0.75 -16.93 -13.12
C ASP A 509 -0.89 -15.42 -12.90
N LEU A 510 0.15 -14.82 -12.31
CA LEU A 510 0.25 -13.39 -12.03
C LEU A 510 1.34 -12.73 -12.89
N SER A 511 1.76 -13.41 -13.97
CA SER A 511 2.79 -12.90 -14.86
C SER A 511 2.26 -11.89 -15.88
N GLN A 512 0.95 -11.66 -15.93
CA GLN A 512 0.35 -10.70 -16.86
C GLN A 512 0.67 -9.27 -16.45
N ALA A 513 0.71 -8.34 -17.42
CA ALA A 513 1.07 -6.95 -17.16
C ALA A 513 0.14 -6.27 -16.15
N ASP A 514 -1.15 -6.63 -16.19
CA ASP A 514 -2.21 -5.99 -15.41
C ASP A 514 -2.30 -6.53 -13.97
N ASP A 515 -1.66 -7.66 -13.65
CA ASP A 515 -1.67 -8.23 -12.29
C ASP A 515 -0.61 -7.57 -11.40
N ASN A 516 -0.92 -6.44 -10.78
CA ASN A 516 0.04 -5.67 -9.97
C ASN A 516 -0.41 -5.39 -8.54
N ARG A 517 -1.56 -5.93 -8.11
CA ARG A 517 -2.13 -5.69 -6.79
C ARG A 517 -2.58 -6.98 -6.11
N VAL A 518 -2.80 -6.88 -4.80
CA VAL A 518 -3.30 -7.98 -3.96
C VAL A 518 -4.71 -8.43 -4.41
N GLU A 519 -5.55 -7.52 -4.91
CA GLU A 519 -6.84 -7.84 -5.54
C GLU A 519 -6.72 -8.86 -6.68
N ASP A 520 -5.66 -8.77 -7.48
CA ASP A 520 -5.44 -9.67 -8.61
C ASP A 520 -5.11 -11.08 -8.11
N VAL A 521 -4.32 -11.18 -7.04
CA VAL A 521 -4.01 -12.46 -6.38
C VAL A 521 -5.28 -13.13 -5.86
N ILE A 522 -6.09 -12.36 -5.13
CA ILE A 522 -7.34 -12.84 -4.54
C ILE A 522 -8.30 -13.28 -5.64
N SER A 523 -8.46 -12.45 -6.68
CA SER A 523 -9.34 -12.74 -7.82
C SER A 523 -8.87 -13.96 -8.60
N GLU A 524 -7.57 -14.08 -8.85
CA GLU A 524 -7.02 -15.17 -9.66
C GLU A 524 -7.06 -16.52 -8.93
N ILE A 525 -6.89 -16.53 -7.60
CA ILE A 525 -7.11 -17.73 -6.78
C ILE A 525 -8.61 -18.10 -6.76
N ASN A 526 -9.48 -17.14 -6.44
CA ASN A 526 -10.91 -17.38 -6.25
C ASN A 526 -11.62 -17.76 -7.57
N SER A 527 -11.09 -17.33 -8.71
CA SER A 527 -11.60 -17.71 -10.03
C SER A 527 -11.35 -19.17 -10.39
N ARG A 528 -10.43 -19.88 -9.71
CA ARG A 528 -10.05 -21.26 -10.06
C ARG A 528 -11.13 -22.29 -9.76
N GLY A 529 -12.06 -22.00 -8.86
CA GLY A 529 -13.18 -22.88 -8.53
C GLY A 529 -12.78 -24.20 -7.86
N ILE A 530 -11.57 -24.28 -7.29
CA ILE A 530 -11.02 -25.48 -6.63
C ILE A 530 -11.18 -25.41 -5.10
N GLY A 531 -12.38 -25.17 -4.57
CA GLY A 531 -12.65 -25.28 -3.13
C GLY A 531 -11.74 -24.48 -2.18
N ILE A 532 -10.98 -23.52 -2.71
CA ILE A 532 -10.02 -22.70 -2.00
C ILE A 532 -10.45 -21.26 -2.18
N VAL A 533 -10.37 -20.50 -1.09
CA VAL A 533 -10.70 -19.08 -1.05
C VAL A 533 -9.51 -18.31 -0.49
N ALA A 534 -9.07 -17.27 -1.19
CA ALA A 534 -8.13 -16.29 -0.71
C ALA A 534 -8.87 -15.04 -0.20
N SER A 535 -8.38 -14.45 0.88
CA SER A 535 -8.82 -13.17 1.43
C SER A 535 -7.66 -12.46 2.12
N ILE A 536 -7.84 -11.20 2.51
CA ILE A 536 -6.99 -10.60 3.54
C ILE A 536 -7.23 -11.32 4.87
N ASN A 537 -6.19 -11.47 5.69
CA ASN A 537 -6.30 -12.11 7.01
C ASN A 537 -6.96 -11.16 8.03
N ALA A 538 -7.34 -11.68 9.19
CA ALA A 538 -8.06 -10.91 10.21
C ALA A 538 -7.23 -9.78 10.85
N ASN A 539 -5.90 -9.82 10.75
CA ASN A 539 -5.01 -8.77 11.26
C ASN A 539 -4.79 -7.65 10.24
N GLY A 540 -5.15 -7.87 8.96
CA GLY A 540 -4.95 -6.90 7.89
C GLY A 540 -3.50 -6.74 7.45
N ASP A 541 -2.63 -7.70 7.73
CA ASP A 541 -1.18 -7.64 7.45
C ASP A 541 -0.71 -8.68 6.41
N GLY A 542 -1.63 -9.46 5.84
CA GLY A 542 -1.30 -10.45 4.82
C GLY A 542 -2.49 -11.20 4.24
N LEU A 543 -2.19 -12.17 3.39
CA LEU A 543 -3.18 -13.04 2.75
C LEU A 543 -3.49 -14.27 3.61
N LEU A 544 -4.74 -14.69 3.57
CA LEU A 544 -5.23 -15.93 4.15
C LEU A 544 -5.79 -16.82 3.04
N ILE A 545 -5.24 -18.03 2.93
CA ILE A 545 -5.75 -19.06 2.04
C ILE A 545 -6.52 -20.09 2.87
N THR A 546 -7.81 -20.25 2.55
CA THR A 546 -8.71 -21.18 3.24
C THR A 546 -9.18 -22.27 2.30
N ASP A 547 -8.95 -23.52 2.69
CA ASP A 547 -9.56 -24.68 2.04
C ASP A 547 -10.96 -24.93 2.63
N THR A 548 -11.98 -24.94 1.77
CA THR A 548 -13.39 -25.13 2.11
C THR A 548 -13.90 -26.55 1.88
N THR A 549 -13.04 -27.45 1.39
CA THR A 549 -13.42 -28.79 0.95
C THR A 549 -13.51 -29.81 2.10
N GLY A 550 -12.78 -29.57 3.20
CA GLY A 550 -12.74 -30.46 4.36
C GLY A 550 -12.05 -31.81 4.10
N GLY A 551 -11.30 -31.94 3.00
CA GLY A 551 -10.59 -33.16 2.64
C GLY A 551 -9.53 -33.58 3.68
N PRO A 552 -9.12 -34.87 3.71
CA PRO A 552 -8.12 -35.35 4.66
C PRO A 552 -6.68 -34.97 4.28
N GLY A 553 -6.44 -34.50 3.06
CA GLY A 553 -5.11 -34.09 2.57
C GLY A 553 -4.60 -32.80 3.20
N GLU A 554 -3.55 -32.23 2.60
CA GLU A 554 -2.96 -30.96 2.99
C GLU A 554 -3.19 -29.93 1.89
N LEU A 555 -3.45 -28.68 2.27
CA LEU A 555 -3.39 -27.54 1.36
C LEU A 555 -1.93 -27.34 0.96
N LYS A 556 -1.65 -27.23 -0.34
CA LYS A 556 -0.28 -27.05 -0.85
C LYS A 556 -0.20 -25.90 -1.83
N VAL A 557 0.79 -25.04 -1.63
CA VAL A 557 1.18 -23.96 -2.54
C VAL A 557 2.62 -24.22 -2.98
N VAL A 558 2.88 -24.17 -4.29
CA VAL A 558 4.19 -24.49 -4.86
C VAL A 558 4.50 -23.53 -6.01
N ASP A 559 5.55 -22.73 -5.88
CA ASP A 559 6.07 -21.90 -6.97
C ASP A 559 6.45 -22.71 -8.20
N LEU A 560 6.20 -22.14 -9.38
CA LEU A 560 6.53 -22.74 -10.67
C LEU A 560 7.67 -21.98 -11.34
N ASP A 561 8.30 -22.64 -12.32
CA ASP A 561 9.32 -22.04 -13.19
C ASP A 561 10.54 -21.44 -12.47
N GLY A 562 10.79 -21.87 -11.22
CA GLY A 562 11.86 -21.35 -10.38
C GLY A 562 11.60 -19.94 -9.83
N GLY A 563 10.35 -19.45 -9.90
CA GLY A 563 9.93 -18.19 -9.30
C GLY A 563 9.78 -18.25 -7.78
N THR A 564 9.50 -17.09 -7.20
CA THR A 564 9.27 -16.89 -5.76
C THR A 564 7.92 -16.25 -5.46
N THR A 565 6.99 -16.20 -6.42
CA THR A 565 5.72 -15.47 -6.31
C THR A 565 4.92 -15.83 -5.05
N ALA A 566 4.73 -17.11 -4.76
CA ALA A 566 4.01 -17.53 -3.55
C ALA A 566 4.82 -17.23 -2.27
N GLY A 567 6.14 -17.44 -2.31
CA GLY A 567 7.04 -17.09 -1.21
C GLY A 567 7.01 -15.60 -0.87
N ASP A 568 7.08 -14.73 -1.88
CA ASP A 568 7.04 -13.27 -1.73
C ASP A 568 5.65 -12.80 -1.26
N LEU A 569 4.58 -13.50 -1.63
CA LEU A 569 3.22 -13.26 -1.12
C LEU A 569 3.00 -13.81 0.31
N ASN A 570 3.97 -14.54 0.87
CA ASN A 570 3.90 -15.21 2.17
C ASN A 570 2.71 -16.19 2.30
N ILE A 571 2.41 -16.97 1.25
CA ILE A 571 1.26 -17.91 1.20
C ILE A 571 1.63 -19.39 1.04
#